data_AF-B8EPK4-F1
#
_entry.id   AF-B8EPK4-F1
#
_cell.length_a   1.000
_cell.length_b   1.000
_cell.length_c   1.000
_cell.angle_alpha   90.00
_cell.angle_beta   90.00
_cell.angle_gamma   90.00
#
_symmetry.space_group_name_H-M   'P 1'
#
loop_
_entity.id
_entity.type
_entity.pdbx_description
1 polymer ?
#
loop_
_entity_poly.entity_id
_entity_poly.type
_entity_poly.pdbx_seq_one_letter_code
_entity_poly.pdbx_strand_id
1 'polypeptide(L)' 'MTDKAQTPVMTGVKLTPEQEKSRRQRNLALALAIGFFVVLFYVVTVVKLGPAVLERPF' A
#
# COMPACT_ATOMS: atom_id res chain seq x y z
N MET A 1 -7.09 7.85 49.54
CA MET A 1 -6.77 6.55 48.92
C MET A 1 -7.28 6.61 47.50
N THR A 2 -6.36 6.52 46.56
CA THR A 2 -6.43 7.04 45.19
C THR A 2 -7.45 6.29 44.34
N ASP A 3 -8.46 7.03 43.85
CA ASP A 3 -9.33 6.60 42.76
C ASP A 3 -8.45 6.34 41.54
N LYS A 4 -8.32 5.06 41.18
CA LYS A 4 -7.50 4.65 40.04
C LYS A 4 -8.15 5.22 38.80
N ALA A 5 -7.49 6.20 38.18
CA ALA A 5 -7.83 6.74 36.88
C ALA A 5 -8.18 5.59 35.92
N GLN A 6 -9.48 5.34 35.76
CA GLN A 6 -10.02 4.32 34.89
C GLN A 6 -9.87 4.88 33.47
N THR A 7 -8.71 4.64 32.85
CA THR A 7 -8.53 4.89 31.43
C THR A 7 -9.64 4.12 30.72
N PRO A 8 -10.49 4.75 29.89
CA PRO A 8 -11.52 4.02 29.16
C PRO A 8 -10.79 3.03 28.26
N VAL A 9 -10.77 1.76 28.66
CA VAL A 9 -10.34 0.65 27.81
C VAL A 9 -11.31 0.67 26.65
N MET A 10 -10.91 1.35 25.57
CA MET A 10 -11.64 1.35 24.32
C MET A 10 -11.56 -0.08 23.80
N THR A 11 -12.56 -0.88 24.17
CA THR A 11 -12.81 -2.22 23.63
C THR A 11 -13.13 -2.01 22.15
N GLY A 12 -12.07 -1.93 21.33
CA GLY A 12 -12.18 -1.68 19.91
C GLY A 12 -13.08 -2.73 19.28
N VAL A 13 -13.96 -2.30 18.38
CA VAL A 13 -14.85 -3.18 17.62
C VAL A 13 -14.00 -4.26 16.95
N LYS A 14 -14.10 -5.49 17.44
CA LYS A 14 -13.49 -6.66 16.78
C LYS A 14 -14.34 -6.98 15.55
N LEU A 15 -13.70 -6.96 14.39
CA LEU A 15 -14.37 -7.29 13.14
C LEU A 15 -14.75 -8.77 13.14
N THR A 16 -15.90 -9.07 12.54
CA THR A 16 -16.26 -10.46 12.25
C THR A 16 -15.29 -11.01 11.19
N PRO A 17 -15.03 -12.33 11.15
CA PRO A 17 -14.12 -12.92 10.17
C PRO A 17 -14.50 -12.60 8.71
N GLU A 18 -15.78 -12.40 8.41
CA GLU A 18 -16.29 -11.98 7.10
C GLU A 18 -15.85 -10.56 6.74
N GLN A 19 -15.94 -9.62 7.70
CA GLN A 19 -15.52 -8.23 7.50
C GLN A 19 -14.01 -8.14 7.29
N GLU A 20 -13.23 -8.93 8.03
CA GLU A 20 -11.78 -8.97 7.87
C GLU A 20 -11.37 -9.50 6.48
N LYS A 21 -12.03 -10.57 6.01
CA LYS A 21 -11.79 -11.14 4.69
C LYS A 21 -12.06 -10.13 3.56
N SER A 22 -13.16 -9.38 3.66
CA SER A 22 -13.50 -8.33 2.69
C SER A 22 -12.44 -7.22 2.66
N ARG A 23 -11.92 -6.80 3.82
CA ARG A 23 -10.82 -5.82 3.90
C ARG A 23 -9.55 -6.32 3.24
N ARG A 24 -9.15 -7.57 3.49
CA ARG A 24 -7.95 -8.18 2.90
C ARG A 24 -8.03 -8.25 1.37
N GLN A 25 -9.19 -8.61 0.82
CA GLN A 25 -9.40 -8.64 -0.64
C GLN A 25 -9.26 -7.26 -1.28
N ARG A 26 -9.85 -6.22 -0.67
CA ARG A 26 -9.72 -4.83 -1.16
C ARG A 26 -8.28 -4.34 -1.14
N ASN A 27 -7.58 -4.59 -0.04
CA ASN A 27 -6.18 -4.20 0.09
C ASN A 27 -5.30 -4.91 -0.95
N LEU A 28 -5.58 -6.19 -1.22
CA LEU A 28 -4.84 -6.95 -2.23
C LEU A 28 -5.10 -6.41 -3.64
N ALA A 29 -6.36 -6.13 -3.99
CA ALA A 29 -6.70 -5.51 -5.27
C ALA A 29 -5.99 -4.16 -5.46
N LEU A 30 -5.95 -3.34 -4.41
CA LEU A 30 -5.30 -2.04 -4.45
C LEU A 30 -3.77 -2.18 -4.60
N ALA A 31 -3.15 -3.10 -3.86
CA ALA A 31 -1.73 -3.38 -3.95
C ALA A 31 -1.33 -3.86 -5.36
N LEU A 32 -2.13 -4.75 -5.95
CA LEU A 32 -1.92 -5.24 -7.30
C LEU A 32 -2.10 -4.13 -8.35
N ALA A 33 -3.13 -3.29 -8.22
CA ALA A 33 -3.38 -2.18 -9.14
C ALA A 33 -2.24 -1.15 -9.11
N ILE A 34 -1.83 -0.71 -7.91
CA ILE A 34 -0.73 0.25 -7.73
C ILE A 34 0.58 -0.35 -8.22
N GLY A 35 0.89 -1.59 -7.82
CA GLY A 35 2.13 -2.27 -8.24
C GLY A 35 2.21 -2.42 -9.75
N PHE A 36 1.12 -2.83 -10.41
CA PHE A 36 1.06 -2.93 -11.87
C PHE A 36 1.27 -1.57 -12.54
N PHE A 37 0.61 -0.52 -12.04
CA PHE A 37 0.76 0.83 -12.57
C PHE A 37 2.22 1.32 -12.50
N VAL A 38 2.88 1.16 -11.35
CA VAL A 38 4.29 1.55 -11.18
C VAL A 38 5.21 0.77 -12.13
N VAL A 39 5.00 -0.54 -12.27
CA VAL A 39 5.81 -1.39 -13.17
C VAL A 39 5.66 -0.93 -14.62
N LEU A 40 4.44 -0.63 -15.08
CA LEU A 40 4.22 -0.11 -16.43
C LEU A 40 5.02 1.17 -16.68
N PHE A 41 4.95 2.14 -15.76
CA PHE A 41 5.70 3.38 -15.89
C PHE A 41 7.19 3.15 -15.89
N TYR A 42 7.69 2.28 -15.01
CA TYR A 42 9.11 1.95 -14.95
C TYR A 42 9.61 1.33 -16.27
N VAL A 43 8.86 0.40 -16.85
CA VAL A 43 9.19 -0.19 -18.15
C VAL A 43 9.24 0.89 -19.23
N VAL A 44 8.24 1.77 -19.30
CA VAL A 44 8.24 2.88 -20.25
C VAL A 44 9.44 3.80 -20.03
N THR A 45 9.78 4.11 -18.77
CA THR A 45 10.94 4.90 -18.40
C THR A 45 12.23 4.29 -18.94
N VAL A 46 12.47 3.01 -18.67
CA VAL A 46 13.69 2.32 -19.13
C VAL A 46 13.75 2.27 -20.66
N VAL A 47 12.65 1.92 -21.32
CA VAL A 47 12.61 1.81 -22.79
C VAL A 47 12.78 3.16 -23.48
N LYS A 48 12.16 4.23 -22.96
CA LYS A 48 12.17 5.55 -23.61
C LYS A 48 13.34 6.44 -23.20
N LEU A 49 13.72 6.44 -21.92
CA LEU A 49 14.82 7.28 -21.41
C LEU A 49 16.17 6.54 -21.40
N GLY A 50 16.18 5.21 -21.35
CA GLY A 50 17.42 4.42 -21.33
C GLY A 50 18.34 4.67 -22.54
N PRO A 51 17.85 4.65 -23.79
CA PRO A 51 18.67 4.92 -24.96
C PRO A 51 19.25 6.35 -24.99
N ALA A 52 18.48 7.34 -24.52
CA ALA A 52 18.88 8.74 -24.48
C ALA A 52 20.06 9.01 -23.53
N VAL A 53 20.30 8.14 -22.54
CA VAL A 53 21.46 8.22 -21.63
C VAL A 53 22.71 7.59 -22.26
N LEU A 54 22.53 6.62 -23.16
CA LEU A 54 23.64 5.92 -23.84
C LEU A 54 24.22 6.73 -25.01
N GLU A 55 23.40 7.56 -25.66
CA GLU A 55 23.85 8.51 -26.68
C GLU A 55 24.42 9.78 -26.02
N ARG A 56 25.58 9.66 -25.37
CA ARG A 56 26.34 10.82 -24.90
C ARG A 56 27.48 11.12 -25.88
N PRO A 57 27.37 12.14 -26.76
CA PRO A 57 28.51 12.56 -27.56
C PRO A 57 29.59 13.14 -26.65
N PHE A 58 30.83 12.70 -26.88
CA PHE A 58 32.05 13.28 -26.30
C PHE A 58 32.47 14.51 -27.12
#